data_AF-A0A6A3J983-F1
#
_entry.id   AF-A0A6A3J983-F1
#
_cell.length_a   1.000
_cell.length_b   1.000
_cell.length_c   1.000
_cell.angle_alpha   90.00
_cell.angle_beta   90.00
_cell.angle_gamma   90.00
#
_symmetry.space_group_name_H-M   'P 1'
#
loop_
_entity.id
_entity.type
_entity.pdbx_description
1 polymer ?
#
loop_
_entity_poly.entity_id
_entity_poly.type
_entity_poly.pdbx_seq_one_letter_code
_entity_poly.pdbx_strand_id
1 'polypeptide(L)'
;MKDGKCQVGKRRSGDKFQLSPSLLYVFADRYRAARNAHKGVDYQRLSTTKNFKSFKGQAEELRAKEPELKVLLKKALAEQREIDAGKPMKNIDVLEEEVARLDMQHEEDVAKRNQLEVDIEQQEEQQHRLAISKL
;
A
#
# COMPACT_ATOMS: atom_id res chain seq x y z
N MET A 1 -30.81 31.99 3.80
CA MET A 1 -30.44 30.57 3.61
C MET A 1 -29.42 30.55 2.47
N LYS A 2 -28.11 30.43 2.77
CA LYS A 2 -27.06 30.37 1.75
C LYS A 2 -26.43 28.98 1.83
N ASP A 3 -26.75 28.13 0.87
CA ASP A 3 -26.18 26.80 0.71
C ASP A 3 -24.67 26.92 0.40
N GLY A 4 -23.85 26.72 1.43
CA GLY A 4 -22.41 26.64 1.29
C GLY A 4 -22.02 25.38 0.53
N LYS A 5 -21.78 25.50 -0.78
CA LYS A 5 -21.12 24.46 -1.57
C LYS A 5 -19.71 24.24 -1.01
N CYS A 6 -19.51 23.13 -0.30
CA CYS A 6 -18.18 22.63 0.02
C CYS A 6 -17.44 22.37 -1.31
N GLN A 7 -16.56 23.28 -1.71
CA GLN A 7 -15.55 23.00 -2.73
C GLN A 7 -14.58 21.99 -2.13
N VAL A 8 -14.86 20.71 -2.34
CA VAL A 8 -13.90 19.62 -2.10
C VAL A 8 -12.73 19.90 -3.05
N GLY A 9 -11.63 20.44 -2.50
CA GLY A 9 -10.46 20.82 -3.27
C GLY A 9 -10.03 19.70 -4.22
N LYS A 10 -9.48 20.07 -5.39
CA LYS A 10 -9.02 19.11 -6.41
C LYS A 10 -8.16 18.04 -5.73
N ARG A 11 -8.67 16.81 -5.67
CA ARG A 11 -7.89 15.67 -5.18
C ARG A 11 -6.64 15.59 -6.06
N ARG A 12 -5.45 15.58 -5.44
CA ARG A 12 -4.22 15.28 -6.18
C ARG A 12 -4.43 13.93 -6.83
N SER A 13 -4.43 13.88 -8.17
CA SER A 13 -4.50 12.61 -8.88
C SER A 13 -3.28 11.79 -8.45
N GLY A 14 -3.50 10.64 -7.81
CA GLY A 14 -2.42 9.73 -7.47
C GLY A 14 -1.62 9.31 -8.71
N ASP A 15 -0.51 8.61 -8.50
CA ASP A 15 0.29 8.10 -9.60
C ASP A 15 -0.59 7.23 -10.52
N LYS A 16 -0.68 7.66 -11.78
CA LYS A 16 -1.56 7.09 -12.79
C LYS A 16 -1.13 5.67 -13.19
N PHE A 17 0.13 5.32 -12.93
CA PHE A 17 0.75 4.03 -13.27
C PHE A 17 0.95 3.12 -12.06
N GLN A 18 0.20 3.33 -10.99
CA GLN A 18 0.17 2.38 -9.89
C GLN A 18 -0.46 1.07 -10.33
N LEU A 19 0.26 -0.03 -10.11
CA LEU A 19 -0.26 -1.37 -10.29
C LEU A 19 -0.95 -1.79 -9.00
N SER A 20 -2.25 -2.06 -9.08
CA SER A 20 -2.96 -2.70 -7.97
C SER A 20 -2.43 -4.15 -7.78
N PRO A 21 -2.59 -4.74 -6.59
CA PRO A 21 -2.21 -6.14 -6.34
C PRO A 21 -2.79 -7.13 -7.36
N SER A 22 -4.04 -6.92 -7.76
CA SER A 22 -4.71 -7.72 -8.79
C SER A 22 -4.05 -7.58 -10.19
N LEU A 23 -3.60 -6.39 -10.55
CA LEU A 23 -2.89 -6.15 -11.80
C LEU A 23 -1.48 -6.74 -11.79
N LEU A 24 -0.80 -6.70 -10.64
CA LEU A 24 0.50 -7.37 -10.45
C LEU A 24 0.39 -8.87 -10.71
N TYR A 25 -0.67 -9.52 -10.24
CA TYR A 25 -0.90 -10.94 -10.49
C TYR A 25 -1.05 -11.24 -11.99
N VAL A 26 -1.88 -10.48 -12.71
CA VAL A 26 -2.06 -10.63 -14.16
C VAL A 26 -0.74 -10.37 -14.90
N PHE A 27 0.04 -9.39 -14.44
CA PHE A 27 1.35 -9.10 -15.01
C PHE A 27 2.33 -10.26 -14.81
N ALA A 28 2.38 -10.83 -13.60
CA ALA A 28 3.18 -12.00 -13.27
C ALA A 28 2.86 -13.20 -14.17
N ASP A 29 1.58 -13.52 -14.38
CA ASP A 29 1.14 -14.64 -15.23
C ASP A 29 1.59 -14.46 -16.68
N ARG A 30 1.45 -13.25 -17.22
CA ARG A 30 1.90 -12.93 -18.58
C ARG A 30 3.42 -12.99 -18.71
N TYR A 31 4.13 -12.49 -17.69
CA TYR A 31 5.57 -12.59 -17.62
C TYR A 31 6.04 -14.05 -17.60
N ARG A 32 5.40 -14.90 -16.77
CA ARG A 32 5.69 -16.35 -16.71
C ARG A 32 5.41 -17.04 -18.04
N ALA A 33 4.27 -16.78 -18.66
CA ALA A 33 3.91 -17.36 -19.95
C ALA A 33 4.91 -16.99 -21.06
N ALA A 34 5.36 -15.72 -21.10
CA ALA A 34 6.36 -15.28 -22.07
C ALA A 34 7.70 -16.00 -21.85
N ARG A 35 8.15 -16.10 -20.60
CA ARG A 35 9.38 -16.83 -20.25
C ARG A 35 9.32 -18.31 -20.58
N ASN A 36 8.21 -18.97 -20.29
CA ASN A 36 7.99 -20.38 -20.63
C ASN A 36 7.99 -20.61 -22.15
N ALA A 37 7.55 -19.62 -22.93
CA ALA A 37 7.62 -19.64 -24.38
C ALA A 37 8.99 -19.21 -24.95
N HIS A 38 9.98 -18.94 -24.09
CA HIS A 38 11.29 -18.36 -24.45
C HIS A 38 11.16 -17.06 -25.27
N LYS A 39 10.16 -16.24 -24.96
CA LYS A 39 9.87 -14.97 -25.64
C LYS A 39 9.92 -13.78 -24.67
N GLY A 40 10.09 -12.59 -25.21
CA GLY A 40 9.92 -11.34 -24.46
C GLY A 40 8.44 -11.08 -24.15
N VAL A 41 8.19 -10.31 -23.09
CA VAL A 41 6.82 -9.84 -22.79
C VAL A 41 6.43 -8.79 -23.81
N ASP A 42 5.28 -8.99 -24.45
CA ASP A 42 4.71 -8.02 -25.38
C ASP A 42 3.96 -6.92 -24.59
N TYR A 43 4.73 -5.90 -24.18
CA TYR A 43 4.21 -4.76 -23.42
C TYR A 43 3.18 -3.93 -24.19
N GLN A 44 3.30 -3.87 -25.51
CA GLN A 44 2.37 -3.12 -26.34
C GLN A 44 0.99 -3.79 -26.34
N ARG A 45 0.93 -5.11 -26.55
CA ARG A 45 -0.32 -5.87 -26.41
C ARG A 45 -0.83 -5.84 -24.99
N LEU A 46 0.04 -5.93 -23.98
CA LEU A 46 -0.38 -5.92 -22.58
C LEU A 46 -1.04 -4.59 -22.18
N SER A 47 -0.45 -3.47 -22.61
CA SER A 47 -0.94 -2.11 -22.35
C SER A 47 -2.32 -1.82 -22.95
N THR A 48 -2.70 -2.54 -24.01
CA THR A 48 -3.99 -2.35 -24.69
C THR A 48 -5.10 -3.23 -24.10
N THR A 49 -4.76 -4.15 -23.20
CA THR A 49 -5.77 -5.02 -22.57
C THR A 49 -6.68 -4.25 -21.61
N LYS A 50 -7.87 -4.80 -21.36
CA LYS A 50 -8.87 -4.22 -20.44
C LYS A 50 -8.40 -4.11 -18.98
N ASN A 51 -7.34 -4.83 -18.62
CA ASN A 51 -6.78 -4.81 -17.27
C ASN A 51 -5.89 -3.58 -17.07
N PHE A 52 -5.03 -3.25 -18.04
CA PHE A 52 -4.06 -2.16 -17.94
C PHE A 52 -4.56 -0.86 -18.61
N LYS A 53 -5.82 -0.46 -18.33
CA LYS A 53 -6.42 0.74 -18.96
C LYS A 53 -5.60 2.01 -18.73
N SER A 54 -5.00 2.14 -17.54
CA SER A 54 -4.14 3.27 -17.18
C SER A 54 -2.84 3.34 -18.01
N PHE A 55 -2.40 2.22 -18.57
CA PHE A 55 -1.17 2.13 -19.37
C PHE A 55 -1.45 2.18 -20.88
N LYS A 56 -2.67 2.43 -21.32
CA LYS A 56 -3.05 2.35 -22.75
C LYS A 56 -2.18 3.29 -23.60
N GLY A 57 -1.39 2.71 -24.50
CA GLY A 57 -0.45 3.46 -25.36
C GLY A 57 0.88 3.80 -24.70
N GLN A 58 1.10 3.37 -23.45
CA GLN A 58 2.29 3.65 -22.65
C GLN A 58 2.97 2.34 -22.23
N ALA A 59 3.41 1.58 -23.25
CA ALA A 59 4.07 0.30 -23.06
C ALA A 59 5.41 0.42 -22.30
N GLU A 60 6.12 1.54 -22.46
CA GLU A 60 7.38 1.79 -21.76
C GLU A 60 7.21 1.96 -20.25
N GLU A 61 6.14 2.61 -19.80
CA GLU A 61 5.80 2.71 -18.36
C GLU A 61 5.52 1.32 -17.77
N LEU A 62 4.86 0.45 -18.53
CA LEU A 62 4.60 -0.92 -18.12
C LEU A 62 5.89 -1.76 -18.07
N ARG A 63 6.82 -1.53 -19.02
CA ARG A 63 8.16 -2.12 -19.00
C ARG A 63 8.97 -1.62 -17.80
N ALA A 64 8.85 -0.35 -17.44
CA ALA A 64 9.52 0.21 -16.27
C ALA A 64 9.09 -0.44 -14.94
N LYS A 65 7.92 -1.08 -14.90
CA LYS A 65 7.43 -1.89 -13.76
C LYS A 65 7.96 -3.33 -13.73
N GLU A 66 8.62 -3.80 -14.78
CA GLU A 66 9.21 -5.15 -14.84
C GLU A 66 10.23 -5.43 -13.71
N PRO A 67 11.14 -4.51 -13.34
CA PRO A 67 12.07 -4.71 -12.23
C PRO A 67 11.35 -4.93 -10.88
N GLU A 68 10.31 -4.15 -10.61
CA GLU A 68 9.47 -4.28 -9.41
C GLU A 68 8.82 -5.66 -9.35
N LEU A 69 8.23 -6.10 -10.48
CA LEU A 69 7.67 -7.44 -10.62
C LEU A 69 8.71 -8.55 -10.37
N LYS A 70 9.93 -8.41 -10.91
CA LYS A 70 11.01 -9.39 -10.72
C LYS A 70 11.41 -9.52 -9.26
N VAL A 71 11.49 -8.40 -8.53
CA VAL A 71 11.81 -8.42 -7.09
C VAL A 71 10.73 -9.18 -6.33
N LEU A 72 9.45 -8.90 -6.61
CA LEU A 72 8.32 -9.60 -5.99
C LEU A 72 8.36 -11.10 -6.27
N LEU A 73 8.58 -11.51 -7.52
CA LEU A 73 8.67 -12.93 -7.90
C LEU A 73 9.84 -13.65 -7.23
N LYS A 74 11.01 -13.00 -7.10
CA LYS A 74 12.16 -13.57 -6.39
C LYS A 74 11.88 -13.74 -4.89
N LYS A 75 11.22 -12.77 -4.26
CA LYS A 75 10.81 -12.85 -2.86
C LYS A 75 9.82 -13.99 -2.64
N ALA A 76 8.79 -14.08 -3.47
CA ALA A 76 7.80 -15.17 -3.41
C ALA A 76 8.44 -16.55 -3.64
N LEU A 77 9.42 -16.66 -4.54
CA LEU A 77 10.17 -17.90 -4.74
C LEU A 77 10.98 -18.29 -3.50
N ALA A 78 11.63 -17.32 -2.83
CA ALA A 78 12.37 -17.56 -1.60
C ALA A 78 11.44 -18.02 -0.48
N GLU A 79 10.30 -17.35 -0.31
CA GLU A 79 9.26 -17.72 0.65
C GLU A 79 8.71 -19.13 0.39
N GLN A 80 8.43 -19.47 -0.87
CA GLN A 80 8.01 -20.83 -1.23
C GLN A 80 9.09 -21.87 -0.93
N ARG A 81 10.37 -21.57 -1.21
CA ARG A 81 11.48 -22.48 -0.89
C ARG A 81 11.66 -22.67 0.60
N GLU A 82 11.42 -21.64 1.41
CA GLU A 82 11.40 -21.78 2.86
C GLU A 82 10.29 -22.72 3.30
N ILE A 83 9.09 -22.60 2.73
CA ILE A 83 7.97 -23.51 3.00
C ILE A 83 8.33 -24.94 2.56
N ASP A 84 8.81 -25.13 1.34
CA ASP A 84 9.15 -26.44 0.75
C ASP A 84 10.33 -27.12 1.46
N ALA A 85 11.30 -26.34 1.93
CA ALA A 85 12.40 -26.82 2.78
C ALA A 85 11.93 -27.22 4.19
N GLY A 86 10.63 -27.10 4.47
CA GLY A 86 10.04 -27.42 5.76
C GLY A 86 10.55 -26.47 6.84
N LYS A 87 10.63 -25.16 6.55
CA LYS A 87 10.84 -24.15 7.59
C LYS A 87 9.85 -24.50 8.70
N PRO A 88 10.34 -24.88 9.90
CA PRO A 88 9.45 -25.26 10.97
C PRO A 88 8.54 -24.07 11.20
N MET A 89 7.23 -24.32 11.20
CA MET A 89 6.25 -23.36 11.67
C MET A 89 6.83 -22.79 12.98
N LYS A 90 6.92 -21.45 13.10
CA LYS A 90 7.41 -20.83 14.34
C LYS A 90 6.71 -21.56 15.49
N ASN A 91 7.48 -22.08 16.46
CA ASN A 91 6.89 -22.74 17.61
C ASN A 91 5.82 -21.81 18.22
N ILE A 92 4.75 -22.38 18.75
CA ILE A 92 3.61 -21.62 19.29
C ILE A 92 4.12 -20.54 20.25
N ASP A 93 5.09 -20.88 21.11
CA ASP A 93 5.74 -19.95 22.04
C ASP A 93 6.33 -18.70 21.37
N VAL A 94 6.97 -18.85 20.20
CA VAL A 94 7.57 -17.71 19.45
C VAL A 94 6.49 -16.82 18.87
N LEU A 95 5.36 -17.41 18.44
CA LEU A 95 4.22 -16.64 17.94
C LEU A 95 3.50 -15.92 19.09
N GLU A 96 3.37 -16.55 20.25
CA GLU A 96 2.79 -15.95 21.45
C GLU A 96 3.63 -14.77 21.94
N GLU A 97 4.96 -14.89 21.96
CA GLU A 97 5.86 -13.77 22.29
C GLU A 97 5.74 -12.60 21.30
N GLU A 98 5.63 -12.89 20.00
CA GLU A 98 5.46 -11.86 18.97
C GLU A 98 4.11 -11.14 19.09
N VAL A 99 3.03 -11.89 19.36
CA VAL A 99 1.68 -11.33 19.59
C VAL A 99 1.69 -10.46 20.85
N ALA A 100 2.22 -10.95 21.98
CA ALA A 100 2.26 -10.19 23.22
C ALA A 100 3.05 -8.87 23.08
N ARG A 101 4.13 -8.88 22.30
CA ARG A 101 4.88 -7.66 21.99
C ARG A 101 4.09 -6.68 21.13
N LEU A 102 3.36 -7.18 20.13
CA LEU A 102 2.52 -6.34 19.27
C LEU A 102 1.35 -5.74 20.06
N ASP A 103 0.76 -6.48 20.99
CA ASP A 103 -0.32 -6.00 21.85
C ASP A 103 0.16 -4.88 22.79
N MET A 104 1.30 -5.05 23.46
CA MET A 104 1.87 -3.97 24.27
C MET A 104 2.15 -2.71 23.46
N GLN A 105 2.70 -2.86 22.23
CA GLN A 105 2.96 -1.72 21.37
C GLN A 105 1.66 -1.03 20.94
N HIS A 106 0.60 -1.80 20.66
CA HIS A 106 -0.70 -1.24 20.31
C HIS A 106 -1.30 -0.43 21.46
N GLU A 107 -1.24 -0.95 22.69
CA GLU A 107 -1.72 -0.25 23.88
C GLU A 107 -0.97 1.08 24.10
N GLU A 108 0.36 1.08 23.96
CA GLU A 108 1.15 2.31 24.03
C GLU A 108 0.75 3.33 22.98
N ASP A 109 0.52 2.90 21.74
CA ASP A 109 0.14 3.79 20.64
C ASP A 109 -1.27 4.36 20.83
N VAL A 110 -2.19 3.57 21.39
CA VAL A 110 -3.54 4.03 21.79
C VAL A 110 -3.45 5.05 22.91
N ALA A 111 -2.64 4.79 23.94
CA ALA A 111 -2.44 5.73 25.05
C ALA A 111 -1.86 7.06 24.58
N LYS A 112 -0.84 7.03 23.72
CA LYS A 112 -0.24 8.24 23.10
C LYS A 112 -1.28 9.02 22.29
N ARG A 113 -2.13 8.33 21.53
CA ARG A 113 -3.21 8.98 20.76
C ARG A 113 -4.22 9.68 21.67
N ASN A 114 -4.68 9.01 22.71
CA ASN A 114 -5.66 9.58 23.64
C ASN A 114 -5.09 10.81 24.35
N GLN A 115 -3.81 10.77 24.76
CA GLN A 115 -3.16 11.92 25.37
C GLN A 115 -3.07 13.10 24.38
N LEU A 116 -2.70 12.83 23.13
CA LEU A 116 -2.62 13.86 22.10
C LEU A 116 -3.98 14.53 21.84
N GLU A 117 -5.06 13.77 21.87
CA GLU A 117 -6.43 14.28 21.69
C GLU A 117 -6.81 15.23 22.82
N VAL A 118 -6.53 14.87 24.07
CA VAL A 118 -6.74 15.75 25.23
C VAL A 118 -5.90 17.03 25.13
N ASP A 119 -4.63 16.91 24.72
CA ASP A 119 -3.74 18.06 24.58
C ASP A 119 -4.24 19.04 23.49
N ILE A 120 -4.78 18.51 22.39
CA ILE A 120 -5.40 19.29 21.31
C ILE A 120 -6.63 20.02 21.82
N GLU A 121 -7.55 19.32 22.50
CA GLU A 121 -8.77 19.94 23.06
C GLU A 121 -8.44 21.07 24.04
N GLN A 122 -7.47 20.85 24.94
CA GLN A 122 -7.03 21.88 25.88
C GLN A 122 -6.38 23.07 25.16
N GLN A 123 -5.58 22.82 24.12
CA GLN A 123 -5.00 23.88 23.33
C GLN A 123 -6.08 24.70 22.61
N GLU A 124 -7.08 24.06 22.01
CA GLU A 124 -8.21 24.72 21.35
C GLU A 124 -9.01 25.57 22.35
N GLU A 125 -9.33 25.02 23.52
CA GLU A 125 -9.99 25.79 24.59
C GLU A 125 -9.19 27.02 25.01
N GLN A 126 -7.88 26.90 25.20
CA GLN A 126 -7.02 28.03 25.55
C GLN A 126 -7.02 29.09 24.45
N GLN A 127 -6.95 28.68 23.17
CA GLN A 127 -7.04 29.62 22.04
C GLN A 127 -8.40 30.33 22.01
N HIS A 128 -9.51 29.62 22.25
CA HIS A 128 -10.84 30.20 22.32
C HIS A 128 -10.96 31.23 23.45
N ARG A 129 -10.46 30.92 24.65
CA ARG A 129 -10.45 31.86 25.80
C ARG A 129 -9.62 33.11 25.51
N LEU A 130 -8.43 32.95 24.92
CA LEU A 130 -7.57 34.06 24.52
C LEU A 130 -8.19 34.93 23.43
N ALA A 131 -8.94 34.35 22.49
CA ALA A 131 -9.65 35.10 21.45
C ALA A 131 -10.79 35.96 22.03
N ILE A 132 -11.54 35.42 23.00
CA ILE A 132 -12.61 36.15 23.68
C ILE A 132 -12.05 37.31 24.53
N SER A 133 -10.92 37.11 25.22
CA SER A 133 -10.31 38.16 26.05
C SER A 133 -9.71 39.33 25.26
N LYS A 134 -9.53 39.20 23.95
CA LYS A 134 -8.96 40.23 23.06
C LYS A 134 -10.03 41.07 22.32
N LEU A 135 -11.31 40.74 22.51
CA LEU A 135 -12.49 41.47 22.03
C LEU A 135 -12.95 42.50 23.06
#